data_AF-A0A396T752-F1
#
_entry.id   AF-A0A396T752-F1
#
_cell.length_a   1.000
_cell.length_b   1.000
_cell.length_c   1.000
_cell.angle_alpha   90.00
_cell.angle_beta   90.00
_cell.angle_gamma   90.00
#
_symmetry.space_group_name_H-M   'P 1'
#
loop_
_entity.id
_entity.type
_entity.pdbx_description
1 polymer ?
#
loop_
_entity_poly.entity_id
_entity_poly.type
_entity_poly.pdbx_seq_one_letter_code
_entity_poly.pdbx_strand_id
1 'polypeptide(L)'
;MQEKIVATSWAKVKLQILKREYEVIEQFCRTNFEISKEDEKDFIATMLFFFANEELEEEKGGRDTFDFKKVVTDFWEVQYEINKTERNAYTIVAKVPIKTFTNLLNNERELYPEIGKCDGKIRQTFIGYLAFLLIQSIKGGNLSPKFVFDKKWGIKQHEKTDNN
;
A
#
# COMPACT_ATOMS: atom_id res chain seq x y z
N MET A 1 -23.73 4.66 -30.71
CA MET A 1 -23.15 5.81 -30.00
C MET A 1 -21.74 5.39 -29.62
N GLN A 2 -20.70 5.88 -30.31
CA GLN A 2 -19.31 5.56 -29.95
C GLN A 2 -18.94 6.42 -28.75
N GLU A 3 -18.68 5.80 -27.60
CA GLU A 3 -18.10 6.50 -26.45
C GLU A 3 -16.75 7.07 -26.89
N LYS A 4 -16.61 8.40 -26.83
CA LYS A 4 -15.32 9.05 -27.00
C LYS A 4 -14.42 8.57 -25.86
N ILE A 5 -13.38 7.81 -26.21
CA ILE A 5 -12.28 7.50 -25.30
C ILE A 5 -11.70 8.84 -24.85
N VAL A 6 -12.05 9.26 -23.63
CA VAL A 6 -11.44 10.45 -23.02
C VAL A 6 -9.98 10.11 -22.84
N ALA A 7 -9.08 10.91 -23.41
CA ALA A 7 -7.65 10.70 -23.28
C ALA A 7 -7.26 10.72 -21.80
N THR A 8 -6.97 9.55 -21.24
CA THR A 8 -6.46 9.42 -19.88
C THR A 8 -5.10 10.11 -19.83
N SER A 9 -5.01 11.17 -19.03
CA SER A 9 -3.74 11.84 -18.79
C SER A 9 -2.93 11.04 -17.76
N TRP A 10 -1.65 10.83 -18.02
CA TRP A 10 -0.73 10.02 -17.20
C TRP A 10 0.31 10.91 -16.51
N ALA A 11 0.61 10.61 -15.26
CA ALA A 11 1.70 11.22 -14.51
C ALA A 11 2.88 10.24 -14.41
N LYS A 12 4.09 10.77 -14.54
CA LYS A 12 5.32 10.04 -14.21
C LYS A 12 5.67 10.37 -12.76
N VAL A 13 5.56 9.39 -11.88
CA VAL A 13 5.73 9.57 -10.43
C VAL A 13 6.91 8.73 -9.95
N LYS A 14 7.72 9.31 -9.07
CA LYS A 14 8.86 8.66 -8.43
C LYS A 14 8.44 8.22 -7.03
N LEU A 15 8.86 7.03 -6.60
CA LEU A 15 8.74 6.58 -5.22
C LEU A 15 10.03 5.94 -4.71
N GLN A 16 10.13 5.84 -3.39
CA GLN A 16 11.16 5.09 -2.71
C GLN A 16 10.53 3.97 -1.88
N ILE A 17 11.19 2.83 -1.82
CA ILE A 17 10.72 1.66 -1.09
C ILE A 17 11.94 0.85 -0.64
N LEU A 18 11.87 0.19 0.52
CA LEU A 18 12.95 -0.71 0.92
C LEU A 18 13.06 -1.87 -0.06
N LYS A 19 14.29 -2.32 -0.36
CA LYS A 19 14.53 -3.43 -1.29
C LYS A 19 13.77 -4.69 -0.88
N ARG A 20 13.82 -5.04 0.41
CA ARG A 20 13.11 -6.20 0.96
C ARG A 20 11.59 -6.12 0.78
N GLU A 21 11.02 -4.92 0.86
CA GLU A 21 9.57 -4.71 0.69
C GLU A 21 9.19 -4.82 -0.78
N TYR A 22 10.00 -4.21 -1.66
CA TYR A 22 9.82 -4.33 -3.10
C TYR A 22 9.90 -5.79 -3.57
N GLU A 23 10.87 -6.56 -3.10
CA GLU A 23 11.04 -7.98 -3.46
C GLU A 23 9.80 -8.82 -3.08
N VAL A 24 9.17 -8.52 -1.94
CA VAL A 24 7.92 -9.17 -1.52
C VAL A 24 6.78 -8.89 -2.50
N ILE A 25 6.67 -7.64 -2.98
CA ILE A 25 5.64 -7.19 -3.92
C ILE A 25 5.91 -7.75 -5.32
N GLU A 26 7.15 -7.69 -5.79
CA GLU A 26 7.58 -8.27 -7.07
C GLU A 26 7.27 -9.76 -7.11
N GLN A 27 7.61 -10.50 -6.06
CA GLN A 27 7.27 -11.92 -5.95
C GLN A 27 5.76 -12.13 -5.98
N PHE A 28 4.98 -11.29 -5.29
CA PHE A 28 3.52 -11.38 -5.33
C PHE A 28 2.98 -11.16 -6.75
N CYS A 29 3.45 -10.13 -7.46
CA CYS A 29 3.02 -9.85 -8.82
C CYS A 29 3.34 -11.02 -9.77
N ARG A 30 4.57 -11.55 -9.71
CA ARG A 30 4.99 -12.69 -10.54
C ARG A 30 4.19 -13.96 -10.27
N THR A 31 3.76 -14.17 -9.02
CA THR A 31 2.97 -15.35 -8.65
C THR A 31 1.52 -15.24 -9.08
N ASN A 32 0.93 -14.04 -9.10
CA ASN A 32 -0.52 -13.85 -9.26
C ASN A 32 -0.95 -13.29 -10.62
N PHE A 33 -0.03 -12.78 -11.44
CA PHE A 33 -0.36 -12.18 -12.73
C PHE A 33 0.51 -12.78 -13.84
N GLU A 34 -0.09 -12.98 -15.01
CA GLU A 34 0.65 -13.27 -16.24
C GLU A 34 1.23 -11.96 -16.76
N ILE A 35 2.56 -11.84 -16.73
CA ILE A 35 3.28 -10.61 -17.08
C ILE A 35 4.34 -10.95 -18.13
N SER A 36 4.40 -10.16 -19.20
CA SER A 36 5.50 -10.26 -20.17
C SER A 36 6.80 -9.81 -19.49
N LYS A 37 7.93 -10.47 -19.80
CA LYS A 37 9.25 -10.04 -19.25
C LYS A 37 9.65 -8.63 -19.69
N GLU A 38 9.12 -8.18 -20.84
CA GLU A 38 9.43 -6.89 -21.43
C GLU A 38 8.76 -5.74 -20.67
N ASP A 39 7.54 -5.94 -20.17
CA ASP A 39 6.74 -4.93 -19.47
C ASP A 39 6.80 -5.04 -17.94
N GLU A 40 7.48 -6.05 -17.42
CA GLU A 40 7.38 -6.47 -16.02
C GLU A 40 7.67 -5.36 -15.02
N LYS A 41 8.72 -4.57 -15.26
CA LYS A 41 9.11 -3.46 -14.37
C LYS A 41 8.08 -2.35 -14.36
N ASP A 42 7.56 -1.98 -15.53
CA ASP A 42 6.56 -0.92 -15.66
C ASP A 42 5.22 -1.37 -15.07
N PHE A 43 4.87 -2.65 -15.24
CA PHE A 43 3.70 -3.26 -14.61
C PHE A 43 3.80 -3.21 -13.08
N ILE A 44 4.87 -3.77 -12.49
CA ILE A 44 5.06 -3.78 -11.03
C ILE A 44 5.10 -2.35 -10.47
N ALA A 45 5.80 -1.44 -11.14
CA ALA A 45 5.87 -0.04 -10.74
C ALA A 45 4.48 0.61 -10.70
N THR A 46 3.61 0.29 -11.66
CA THR A 46 2.23 0.79 -11.69
C THR A 46 1.38 0.11 -10.60
N MET A 47 1.54 -1.20 -10.40
CA MET A 47 0.82 -1.97 -9.39
C MET A 47 1.05 -1.47 -7.96
N LEU A 48 2.24 -0.95 -7.65
CA LEU A 48 2.51 -0.32 -6.35
C LEU A 48 1.48 0.76 -6.00
N PHE A 49 1.13 1.62 -6.97
CA PHE A 49 0.14 2.69 -6.73
C PHE A 49 -1.28 2.15 -6.63
N PHE A 50 -1.60 1.09 -7.39
CA PHE A 50 -2.89 0.43 -7.25
C PHE A 50 -3.03 -0.21 -5.87
N PHE A 51 -2.05 -1.00 -5.43
CA PHE A 51 -2.05 -1.62 -4.11
C PHE A 51 -2.11 -0.59 -2.98
N ALA A 52 -1.35 0.50 -3.08
CA ALA A 52 -1.42 1.56 -2.09
C ALA A 52 -2.82 2.22 -2.02
N ASN A 53 -3.51 2.34 -3.15
CA ASN A 53 -4.86 2.89 -3.19
C ASN A 53 -5.87 1.92 -2.58
N GLU A 54 -5.78 0.63 -2.89
CA GLU A 54 -6.64 -0.41 -2.30
C GLU A 54 -6.46 -0.49 -0.78
N GLU A 55 -5.22 -0.40 -0.27
CA GLU A 55 -4.97 -0.36 1.18
C GLU A 55 -5.73 0.79 1.86
N LEU A 56 -5.64 1.99 1.30
CA LEU A 56 -6.34 3.16 1.86
C LEU A 56 -7.86 3.03 1.82
N GLU A 57 -8.43 2.43 0.77
CA GLU A 57 -9.88 2.20 0.69
C GLU A 57 -10.34 1.19 1.75
N GLU A 58 -9.56 0.13 1.97
CA GLU A 58 -9.85 -0.87 2.99
C GLU A 58 -9.75 -0.29 4.41
N GLU A 59 -8.73 0.52 4.68
CA GLU A 59 -8.60 1.26 5.94
C GLU A 59 -9.78 2.19 6.19
N LYS A 60 -10.26 2.87 5.15
CA LYS A 60 -11.44 3.74 5.22
C LYS A 60 -12.69 2.95 5.60
N GLY A 61 -12.86 1.74 5.04
CA GLY A 61 -13.94 0.82 5.42
C GLY A 61 -13.82 0.26 6.83
N GLY A 62 -12.60 0.18 7.38
CA GLY A 62 -12.29 -0.42 8.67
C GLY A 62 -12.00 0.54 9.82
N ARG A 63 -12.33 1.83 9.72
CA ARG A 63 -11.86 2.88 10.66
C ARG A 63 -11.99 2.56 12.15
N ASP A 64 -13.10 1.94 12.57
CA ASP A 64 -13.37 1.69 14.00
C ASP A 64 -12.42 0.67 14.66
N THR A 65 -11.69 -0.10 13.85
CA THR A 65 -10.83 -1.19 14.30
C THR A 65 -9.39 -1.05 13.81
N PHE A 66 -9.06 0.04 13.12
CA PHE A 66 -7.74 0.27 12.55
C PHE A 66 -6.87 1.13 13.46
N ASP A 67 -5.65 0.68 13.75
CA ASP A 67 -4.69 1.44 14.56
C ASP A 67 -3.77 2.28 13.67
N PHE A 68 -4.28 3.44 13.23
CA PHE A 68 -3.53 4.38 12.39
C PHE A 68 -2.22 4.84 13.04
N LYS A 69 -2.19 4.99 14.38
CA LYS A 69 -0.98 5.44 15.09
C LYS A 69 0.14 4.41 15.01
N LYS A 70 -0.21 3.13 15.10
CA LYS A 70 0.76 2.05 14.93
C LYS A 70 1.37 2.07 13.52
N VAL A 71 0.54 2.18 12.48
CA VAL A 71 1.02 2.23 11.09
C VAL A 71 1.98 3.39 10.87
N VAL A 72 1.64 4.57 11.37
CA VAL A 72 2.51 5.76 11.27
C VAL A 72 3.82 5.54 12.02
N THR A 73 3.78 4.93 13.20
CA THR A 73 5.00 4.63 13.98
C THR A 73 5.90 3.65 13.23
N ASP A 74 5.35 2.54 12.75
CA ASP A 74 6.07 1.51 11.99
C ASP A 74 6.66 2.11 10.69
N PHE A 75 5.93 3.02 10.02
CA PHE A 75 6.42 3.74 8.85
C PHE A 75 7.65 4.61 9.15
N TRP A 76 7.71 5.29 10.30
CA TRP A 76 8.87 6.13 10.62
C TRP A 76 10.16 5.32 10.77
N GLU A 77 10.08 4.06 11.19
CA GLU A 77 11.23 3.14 11.20
C GLU A 77 11.71 2.83 9.77
N VAL A 78 10.78 2.59 8.84
CA VAL A 78 11.07 2.39 7.41
C VAL A 78 11.74 3.64 6.83
N GLN A 79 11.17 4.81 7.08
CA GLN A 79 11.72 6.08 6.61
C GLN A 79 13.12 6.36 7.18
N TYR A 80 13.37 5.97 8.44
CA TYR A 80 14.69 6.03 9.05
C TYR A 80 15.68 5.07 8.36
N GLU A 81 15.28 3.82 8.09
CA GLU A 81 16.14 2.84 7.43
C GLU A 81 16.56 3.29 6.01
N ILE A 82 15.61 3.84 5.24
CA ILE A 82 15.88 4.39 3.91
C ILE A 82 16.88 5.55 3.98
N ASN A 83 16.73 6.44 4.97
CA ASN A 83 17.62 7.59 5.13
C ASN A 83 19.01 7.21 5.64
N LYS A 84 19.15 6.11 6.40
CA LYS A 84 20.42 5.68 6.97
C LYS A 84 21.37 5.11 5.91
N THR A 85 20.84 4.40 4.92
CA THR A 85 21.65 3.81 3.84
C THR A 85 20.86 3.76 2.54
N GLU A 86 21.18 4.65 1.58
CA GLU A 86 20.55 4.66 0.25
C GLU A 86 20.69 3.31 -0.49
N ARG A 87 21.68 2.49 -0.13
CA ARG A 87 21.89 1.14 -0.69
C ARG A 87 20.76 0.15 -0.38
N ASN A 88 19.90 0.43 0.60
CA ASN A 88 18.83 -0.49 1.03
C ASN A 88 17.46 -0.14 0.44
N ALA A 89 17.38 0.91 -0.39
CA ALA A 89 16.14 1.33 -1.03
C ALA A 89 16.24 1.19 -2.56
N TYR A 90 15.10 0.93 -3.19
CA TYR A 90 14.92 1.18 -4.60
C TYR A 90 14.26 2.53 -4.82
N THR A 91 14.59 3.14 -5.95
CA THR A 91 13.86 4.27 -6.51
C THR A 91 13.09 3.76 -7.71
N ILE A 92 11.77 3.79 -7.62
CA ILE A 92 10.89 3.29 -8.68
C ILE A 92 10.25 4.48 -9.38
N VAL A 93 10.09 4.39 -10.69
CA VAL A 93 9.42 5.40 -11.49
C VAL A 93 8.26 4.74 -12.21
N ALA A 94 7.04 5.16 -11.91
CA ALA A 94 5.82 4.61 -12.47
C ALA A 94 5.12 5.62 -13.38
N LYS A 95 4.41 5.12 -14.38
CA LYS A 95 3.43 5.89 -15.16
C LYS A 95 2.05 5.52 -14.65
N VAL A 96 1.37 6.46 -14.00
CA VAL A 96 0.05 6.21 -13.39
C VAL A 96 -0.98 7.18 -13.94
N PRO A 97 -2.25 6.76 -14.11
CA PRO A 97 -3.30 7.70 -14.46
C PRO A 97 -3.39 8.82 -13.42
N ILE A 98 -3.47 10.08 -13.86
CA ILE A 98 -3.52 11.24 -12.96
C ILE A 98 -4.66 11.09 -11.96
N LYS A 99 -5.83 10.60 -12.39
CA LYS A 99 -6.98 10.36 -11.52
C LYS A 99 -6.66 9.41 -10.37
N THR A 100 -6.02 8.28 -10.65
CA THR A 100 -5.60 7.31 -9.63
C THR A 100 -4.62 7.95 -8.65
N PHE A 101 -3.62 8.68 -9.18
CA PHE A 101 -2.65 9.37 -8.34
C PHE A 101 -3.29 10.46 -7.45
N THR A 102 -4.21 11.26 -7.99
CA THR A 102 -4.92 12.28 -7.23
C THR A 102 -5.82 11.67 -6.14
N ASN A 103 -6.54 10.58 -6.45
CA ASN A 103 -7.36 9.86 -5.48
C ASN A 103 -6.52 9.33 -4.32
N LEU A 104 -5.41 8.66 -4.64
CA LEU A 104 -4.45 8.16 -3.66
C LEU A 104 -4.00 9.28 -2.69
N LEU A 105 -3.55 10.43 -3.22
CA LEU A 105 -3.08 11.53 -2.39
C LEU A 105 -4.18 12.18 -1.53
N ASN A 106 -5.43 12.16 -2.00
CA ASN A 106 -6.56 12.69 -1.25
C ASN A 106 -6.95 11.73 -0.11
N ASN A 107 -7.03 10.44 -0.39
CA ASN A 107 -7.32 9.40 0.61
C ASN A 107 -6.22 9.35 1.69
N GLU A 108 -4.94 9.43 1.27
CA GLU A 108 -3.80 9.50 2.18
C GLU A 108 -3.93 10.70 3.13
N ARG A 109 -4.28 11.88 2.61
CA ARG A 109 -4.44 13.08 3.45
C ARG A 109 -5.63 12.97 4.41
N GLU A 110 -6.68 12.27 4.01
CA GLU A 110 -7.87 12.05 4.84
C GLU A 110 -7.58 11.10 6.01
N LEU A 111 -6.85 10.00 5.75
CA LEU A 111 -6.58 8.94 6.73
C LEU A 111 -5.33 9.20 7.57
N TYR A 112 -4.30 9.80 6.96
CA TYR A 112 -3.00 10.08 7.55
C TYR A 112 -2.63 11.56 7.40
N PRO A 113 -3.37 12.48 8.05
CA PRO A 113 -3.15 13.92 7.90
C PRO A 113 -1.74 14.38 8.34
N GLU A 114 -1.07 13.63 9.22
CA GLU A 114 0.32 13.85 9.60
C GLU A 114 1.30 13.60 8.44
N ILE A 115 1.11 12.51 7.68
CA ILE A 115 1.92 12.19 6.51
C ILE A 115 1.59 13.16 5.37
N GLY A 116 0.31 13.51 5.20
CA GLY A 116 -0.16 14.44 4.18
C GLY A 116 0.44 15.86 4.28
N LYS A 117 1.05 16.22 5.43
CA LYS A 117 1.77 17.49 5.67
C LYS A 117 3.28 17.39 5.45
N CYS A 118 3.83 16.19 5.26
CA CYS A 118 5.25 15.98 5.06
C CYS A 118 5.71 16.34 3.63
N ASP A 119 7.03 16.38 3.45
CA ASP A 119 7.67 16.55 2.14
C ASP A 119 7.26 15.46 1.14
N GLY A 120 7.28 15.79 -0.15
CA GLY A 120 6.92 14.89 -1.23
C GLY A 120 7.69 13.57 -1.21
N LYS A 121 8.96 13.56 -0.77
CA LYS A 121 9.76 12.33 -0.65
C LYS A 121 9.19 11.39 0.42
N ILE A 122 8.81 11.90 1.58
CA ILE A 122 8.25 11.10 2.69
C ILE A 122 6.92 10.50 2.25
N ARG A 123 6.05 11.32 1.63
CA ARG A 123 4.75 10.86 1.13
C ARG A 123 4.90 9.77 0.06
N GLN A 124 5.86 9.94 -0.85
CA GLN A 124 6.20 8.94 -1.86
C GLN A 124 6.70 7.62 -1.24
N THR A 125 7.50 7.69 -0.18
CA THR A 125 7.91 6.48 0.57
C THR A 125 6.71 5.80 1.21
N PHE A 126 5.82 6.59 1.82
CA PHE A 126 4.63 6.06 2.47
C PHE A 126 3.72 5.31 1.49
N ILE A 127 3.59 5.79 0.26
CA ILE A 127 2.87 5.08 -0.80
C ILE A 127 3.48 3.69 -1.06
N GLY A 128 4.81 3.59 -1.15
CA GLY A 128 5.49 2.30 -1.29
C GLY A 128 5.24 1.37 -0.10
N TYR A 129 5.23 1.92 1.11
CA TYR A 129 4.95 1.19 2.34
C TYR A 129 3.49 0.69 2.41
N LEU A 130 2.51 1.51 2.03
CA LEU A 130 1.09 1.10 1.95
C LEU A 130 0.90 -0.08 0.99
N ALA A 131 1.55 -0.05 -0.18
CA ALA A 131 1.52 -1.18 -1.12
C ALA A 131 2.07 -2.46 -0.48
N PHE A 132 3.16 -2.35 0.28
CA PHE A 132 3.74 -3.48 1.01
C PHE A 132 2.80 -4.01 2.10
N LEU A 133 2.15 -3.13 2.86
CA LEU A 133 1.19 -3.50 3.90
C LEU A 133 0.03 -4.34 3.34
N LEU A 134 -0.53 -3.92 2.20
CA LEU A 134 -1.56 -4.71 1.52
C LEU A 134 -1.06 -6.11 1.15
N ILE A 135 0.14 -6.22 0.56
CA ILE A 135 0.67 -7.53 0.17
C ILE A 135 0.95 -8.40 1.39
N GLN A 136 1.41 -7.83 2.50
CA GLN A 136 1.61 -8.57 3.75
C GLN A 136 0.30 -9.04 4.36
N SER A 137 -0.75 -8.20 4.33
CA SER A 137 -2.08 -8.60 4.82
C SER A 137 -2.63 -9.77 4.00
N ILE A 138 -2.43 -9.76 2.68
CA ILE A 138 -2.80 -10.86 1.77
C ILE A 138 -1.97 -12.14 2.04
N LYS A 139 -0.68 -12.03 2.37
CA LYS A 139 0.18 -13.20 2.64
C LYS A 139 0.00 -13.78 4.05
N GLY A 140 -0.44 -12.97 5.01
CA GLY A 140 -0.62 -13.34 6.42
C GLY A 140 -2.01 -13.89 6.77
N GLY A 141 -2.99 -13.79 5.88
CA GLY A 141 -4.34 -14.30 6.05
C GLY A 141 -4.92 -14.77 4.72
N ASN A 142 -5.60 -15.92 4.72
CA ASN A 142 -6.25 -16.51 3.54
C ASN A 142 -7.07 -15.46 2.77
N LEU A 143 -6.68 -15.16 1.54
CA LEU A 143 -7.58 -14.51 0.60
C LEU A 143 -7.84 -15.43 -0.59
N SER A 144 -9.07 -15.93 -0.63
CA SER A 144 -9.69 -16.36 -1.89
C SER A 144 -9.81 -15.14 -2.82
N PRO A 145 -10.01 -15.31 -4.14
CA PRO A 145 -9.97 -14.24 -5.14
C PRO A 145 -11.02 -13.11 -4.99
N LYS A 146 -11.80 -13.10 -3.90
CA LYS A 146 -12.67 -12.01 -3.45
C LYS A 146 -12.56 -11.85 -1.93
N PHE A 147 -12.02 -10.71 -1.48
CA PHE A 147 -12.26 -10.03 -0.19
C PHE A 147 -11.96 -10.73 1.17
N VAL A 148 -11.63 -9.86 2.15
CA VAL A 148 -11.70 -9.94 3.64
C VAL A 148 -10.37 -9.92 4.41
N PHE A 149 -10.18 -8.82 5.15
CA PHE A 149 -9.22 -8.57 6.23
C PHE A 149 -9.41 -9.49 7.43
N ASP A 150 -8.33 -10.12 7.91
CA ASP A 150 -8.29 -10.67 9.27
C ASP A 150 -7.75 -9.60 10.24
N LYS A 151 -8.62 -8.65 10.60
CA LYS A 151 -8.41 -7.83 11.79
C LYS A 151 -8.68 -8.68 13.01
N LYS A 152 -7.61 -8.98 13.75
CA LYS A 152 -7.58 -9.62 15.08
C LYS A 152 -8.94 -9.66 15.78
N TRP A 153 -9.58 -10.83 15.77
CA TRP A 153 -10.55 -11.17 16.80
C TRP A 153 -9.85 -11.06 18.15
N GLY A 154 -10.39 -10.19 19.00
CA GLY A 154 -9.86 -9.92 20.32
C GLY A 154 -9.69 -11.21 21.11
N ILE A 155 -8.45 -11.45 21.55
CA ILE A 155 -8.18 -12.26 22.73
C ILE A 155 -8.91 -11.56 23.89
N LYS A 156 -10.17 -11.96 24.14
CA LYS A 156 -10.72 -11.92 25.50
C LYS A 156 -10.23 -13.17 26.20
N GLN A 157 -9.04 -13.06 26.78
CA GLN A 157 -8.78 -13.77 28.03
C GLN A 157 -9.55 -13.05 29.14
N HIS A 158 -10.13 -13.85 30.05
CA HIS A 158 -10.87 -13.51 31.27
C HIS A 158 -12.34 -13.10 31.04
N GLU A 159 -13.35 -13.66 31.73
CA GLU A 159 -13.38 -14.28 33.07
C GLU A 159 -14.31 -15.51 33.16
N LYS A 160 -13.99 -16.38 34.12
CA LYS A 160 -14.87 -17.40 34.69
C LYS A 160 -16.16 -16.78 35.22
N THR A 161 -17.26 -17.53 35.18
CA THR A 161 -18.19 -17.54 36.32
C THR A 161 -18.87 -18.90 36.42
N ASP A 162 -18.80 -19.45 37.63
CA ASP A 162 -19.33 -20.73 38.07
C ASP A 162 -20.88 -20.80 38.07
N ASN A 163 -21.37 -22.04 38.17
CA ASN A 163 -22.66 -22.49 38.74
C ASN A 163 -23.95 -22.31 37.92
N ASN A 164 -24.42 -23.41 37.31
CA ASN A 164 -25.50 -24.24 37.90
C ASN A 164 -25.65 -25.57 37.13
#